data_AF-A0A2S7R1L1-F1
#
_entry.id   AF-A0A2S7R1L1-F1
#
_cell.length_a   1.000
_cell.length_b   1.000
_cell.length_c   1.000
_cell.angle_alpha   90.00
_cell.angle_beta   90.00
_cell.angle_gamma   90.00
#
_symmetry.space_group_name_H-M   'P 1'
#
loop_
_entity.id
_entity.type
_entity.pdbx_description
1 polymer ?
#
loop_
_entity_poly.entity_id
_entity_poly.type
_entity_poly.pdbx_seq_one_letter_code
_entity_poly.pdbx_strand_id
1 'polypeptide(L)'
;MPSKKRRSPKKWSLYPSLHDTVAPLLQESNLNFSFHATDDETTCIKDYDTNIMGRFICHNSACSAGGWASKRIAITIRLYPGKKYNGKPHDTELCEGCKAGRCSGFGELGEE
;
A
#
# COMPACT_ATOMS: atom_id res chain seq x y z
N MET A 1 35.32 -7.29 15.50
CA MET A 1 33.87 -7.34 15.84
C MET A 1 33.09 -7.13 14.55
N PRO A 2 32.07 -7.95 14.22
CA PRO A 2 31.32 -7.76 12.99
C PRO A 2 30.52 -6.46 13.08
N SER A 3 30.75 -5.54 12.14
CA SER A 3 30.04 -4.27 12.06
C SER A 3 28.53 -4.53 11.92
N LYS A 4 27.71 -4.03 12.85
CA LYS A 4 26.26 -3.96 12.65
C LYS A 4 26.00 -3.15 11.38
N LYS A 5 25.63 -3.82 10.29
CA LYS A 5 25.15 -3.15 9.07
C LYS A 5 24.03 -2.20 9.51
N ARG A 6 24.20 -0.90 9.26
CA ARG A 6 23.15 0.11 9.47
C ARG A 6 21.94 -0.36 8.68
N ARG A 7 20.85 -0.73 9.36
CA ARG A 7 19.57 -1.03 8.72
C ARG A 7 19.22 0.21 7.89
N SER A 8 19.03 0.03 6.59
CA SER A 8 18.56 1.09 5.71
C SER A 8 17.24 1.64 6.27
N PRO A 9 16.95 2.95 6.10
CA PRO A 9 15.68 3.52 6.50
C PRO A 9 14.54 2.68 5.90
N LYS A 10 13.56 2.29 6.73
CA LYS A 10 12.34 1.59 6.29
C LYS A 10 11.66 2.50 5.25
N LYS A 11 11.78 2.16 3.97
CA LYS A 11 11.24 2.94 2.86
C LYS A 11 9.78 2.53 2.68
N TRP A 12 8.88 3.16 3.43
CA TRP A 12 7.45 2.96 3.24
C TRP A 12 7.01 3.60 1.92
N SER A 13 6.21 2.86 1.16
CA SER A 13 5.64 3.35 -0.10
C SER A 13 4.23 3.86 0.18
N LEU A 14 4.11 5.12 0.62
CA LEU A 14 2.84 5.83 0.63
C LEU A 14 2.62 6.48 -0.74
N TYR A 15 1.36 6.61 -1.16
CA TYR A 15 1.00 7.18 -2.46
C TYR A 15 0.01 8.35 -2.30
N PRO A 16 0.46 9.53 -1.84
CA PRO A 16 -0.41 10.70 -1.65
C PRO A 16 -1.15 11.12 -2.92
N SER A 17 -0.53 10.95 -4.09
CA SER A 17 -1.09 11.30 -5.39
C SER A 17 -2.35 10.52 -5.76
N LEU A 18 -2.60 9.36 -5.13
CA LEU A 18 -3.81 8.58 -5.38
C LEU A 18 -5.01 9.05 -4.55
N HIS A 19 -4.82 9.98 -3.59
CA HIS A 19 -5.90 10.43 -2.73
C HIS A 19 -7.07 11.02 -3.50
N ASP A 20 -6.82 11.77 -4.57
CA ASP A 20 -7.86 12.42 -5.38
C ASP A 20 -8.79 11.39 -6.05
N THR A 21 -8.30 10.17 -6.30
CA THR A 21 -9.12 9.07 -6.82
C THR A 21 -9.92 8.35 -5.73
N VAL A 22 -9.42 8.36 -4.48
CA VAL A 22 -10.04 7.68 -3.34
C VAL A 22 -11.05 8.57 -2.62
N ALA A 23 -10.81 9.88 -2.55
CA ALA A 23 -11.65 10.82 -1.82
C ALA A 23 -13.13 10.81 -2.26
N PRO A 24 -13.46 10.75 -3.56
CA PRO A 24 -14.86 10.65 -4.01
C PRO A 24 -15.55 9.37 -3.50
N LEU A 25 -14.85 8.23 -3.52
CA LEU A 25 -15.37 6.95 -3.05
C LEU A 25 -15.67 6.97 -1.55
N LEU A 26 -14.87 7.70 -0.76
CA LEU A 26 -15.13 7.90 0.66
C LEU A 26 -16.35 8.80 0.89
N GLN A 27 -16.52 9.84 0.07
CA GLN A 27 -17.64 10.76 0.16
C GLN A 27 -19.00 10.08 -0.09
N GLU A 28 -19.06 9.05 -0.93
CA GLU A 28 -20.27 8.22 -1.12
C GLU A 28 -20.78 7.59 0.19
N SER A 29 -19.86 7.31 1.12
CA SER A 29 -20.18 6.80 2.46
C SER A 29 -20.25 7.90 3.53
N ASN A 30 -20.34 9.17 3.14
CA ASN A 30 -20.29 10.34 4.01
C ASN A 30 -18.99 10.42 4.86
N LEU A 31 -17.89 9.91 4.31
CA LEU A 31 -16.57 9.93 4.93
C LEU A 31 -15.72 11.03 4.30
N ASN A 32 -15.43 12.09 5.05
CA ASN A 32 -14.56 13.18 4.60
C ASN A 32 -13.23 13.14 5.34
N PHE A 33 -12.20 12.59 4.68
CA PHE A 33 -10.84 12.46 5.21
C PHE A 33 -9.83 13.10 4.27
N SER A 34 -8.69 13.53 4.82
CA SER A 34 -7.53 13.97 4.05
C SER A 34 -6.38 12.97 4.14
N PHE A 35 -5.54 12.89 3.12
CA PHE A 35 -4.40 11.98 3.15
C PHE A 35 -3.28 12.50 4.07
N HIS A 36 -2.71 11.60 4.88
CA HIS A 36 -1.53 11.85 5.70
C HIS A 36 -0.28 11.31 4.98
N ALA A 37 0.51 12.20 4.40
CA ALA A 37 1.67 11.80 3.58
C ALA A 37 2.88 11.27 4.38
N THR A 38 2.84 11.37 5.71
CA THR A 38 3.88 10.86 6.60
C THR A 38 3.40 9.57 7.25
N ASP A 39 4.28 8.59 7.42
CA ASP A 39 3.98 7.43 8.26
C ASP A 39 4.55 7.67 9.66
N ASP A 40 3.69 8.12 10.57
CA ASP A 40 4.03 8.31 11.98
C ASP A 40 3.24 7.32 12.84
N GLU A 41 3.96 6.56 13.66
CA GLU A 41 3.34 5.62 14.60
C GLU A 41 2.92 6.31 15.90
N THR A 42 3.58 7.42 16.25
CA THR A 42 3.37 8.09 17.53
C THR A 42 2.06 8.90 17.57
N THR A 43 1.68 9.50 16.45
CA THR A 43 0.41 10.25 16.32
C THR A 43 -0.74 9.41 15.78
N CYS A 44 -0.51 8.12 15.51
CA CYS A 44 -1.57 7.20 15.11
C CYS A 44 -2.57 7.01 16.25
N ILE A 45 -3.83 7.37 16.03
CA ILE A 45 -4.90 7.21 17.03
C ILE A 45 -5.61 5.85 16.91
N LYS A 46 -5.56 5.24 15.72
CA LYS A 46 -6.14 3.93 15.47
C LYS A 46 -5.53 3.33 14.20
N ASP A 47 -5.26 2.04 14.24
CA ASP A 47 -4.91 1.26 13.07
C ASP A 47 -5.85 0.06 12.87
N TYR A 48 -5.79 -0.50 11.67
CA TYR A 48 -6.51 -1.71 11.31
C TYR A 48 -5.71 -2.48 10.25
N ASP A 49 -5.25 -3.67 10.63
CA ASP A 49 -4.59 -4.60 9.71
C ASP A 49 -5.62 -5.39 8.91
N THR A 50 -5.45 -5.40 7.59
CA THR A 50 -6.29 -6.15 6.68
C THR A 50 -5.49 -6.59 5.45
N ASN A 51 -6.17 -7.07 4.42
CA ASN A 51 -5.56 -7.41 3.15
C ASN A 51 -6.43 -7.00 1.98
N ILE A 52 -5.78 -6.69 0.86
CA ILE A 52 -6.41 -6.40 -0.42
C ILE A 52 -6.07 -7.51 -1.42
N MET A 53 -7.05 -7.82 -2.26
CA MET A 53 -6.92 -8.74 -3.38
C MET A 53 -7.60 -8.11 -4.59
N GLY A 54 -6.91 -8.11 -5.72
CA GLY A 54 -7.40 -7.63 -7.00
C GLY A 54 -7.31 -8.71 -8.07
N ARG A 55 -8.25 -8.67 -9.02
CA ARG A 55 -8.15 -9.38 -10.29
C ARG A 55 -7.94 -8.34 -11.38
N PHE A 56 -6.86 -8.49 -12.14
CA PHE A 56 -6.56 -7.68 -13.29
C PHE A 56 -6.99 -8.42 -14.54
N ILE A 57 -7.64 -7.71 -15.45
CA ILE A 57 -8.14 -8.24 -16.70
C ILE A 57 -7.07 -8.04 -17.77
N CYS A 58 -6.73 -9.09 -18.51
CA CYS A 58 -5.90 -8.95 -19.70
C CYS A 58 -6.81 -8.70 -20.90
N HIS A 59 -6.68 -7.54 -21.54
CA HIS A 59 -7.47 -7.20 -22.73
C HIS A 59 -6.93 -7.84 -24.02
N ASN A 60 -5.77 -8.49 -23.98
CA ASN A 60 -5.24 -9.23 -25.12
C ASN A 60 -6.09 -10.49 -25.37
N SER A 61 -6.79 -10.52 -26.49
CA SER A 61 -7.65 -11.65 -26.89
C SER A 61 -6.89 -12.95 -27.13
N ALA A 62 -5.58 -12.90 -27.39
CA ALA A 62 -4.73 -14.08 -27.52
C ALA A 62 -4.26 -14.65 -26.17
N CYS A 63 -4.52 -13.94 -25.06
CA CYS A 63 -4.12 -14.38 -23.72
C CYS A 63 -5.07 -15.47 -23.21
N SER A 64 -4.59 -16.71 -23.11
CA SER A 64 -5.35 -17.83 -22.56
C SER A 64 -5.71 -17.69 -21.07
N ALA A 65 -4.95 -16.89 -20.31
CA ALA A 65 -5.19 -16.67 -18.89
C ALA A 65 -6.25 -15.60 -18.60
N GLY A 66 -6.55 -14.72 -19.56
CA GLY A 66 -7.53 -13.63 -19.43
C GLY A 66 -7.22 -12.59 -18.34
N GLY A 67 -6.03 -12.62 -17.74
CA GLY A 67 -5.64 -11.75 -16.62
C GLY A 67 -4.81 -12.43 -15.54
N TRP A 68 -4.58 -11.72 -14.43
CA TRP A 68 -3.85 -12.24 -13.27
C TRP A 68 -4.44 -11.71 -11.96
N ALA A 69 -4.14 -12.37 -10.84
CA ALA A 69 -4.58 -11.93 -9.51
C ALA A 69 -3.40 -11.36 -8.73
N SER A 70 -3.63 -10.30 -7.93
CA SER A 70 -2.62 -9.77 -7.00
C SER A 70 -2.24 -10.75 -5.89
N LYS A 71 -3.07 -11.78 -5.67
CA LYS A 71 -3.08 -12.59 -4.45
C LYS A 71 -3.24 -11.69 -3.21
N ARG A 72 -2.95 -12.21 -2.02
CA ARG A 72 -3.19 -11.52 -0.75
C ARG A 72 -2.07 -10.54 -0.46
N ILE A 73 -2.37 -9.25 -0.49
CA ILE A 73 -1.46 -8.18 -0.11
C ILE A 73 -1.91 -7.64 1.24
N ALA A 74 -1.12 -7.85 2.29
CA ALA A 74 -1.42 -7.26 3.59
C ALA A 74 -1.26 -5.73 3.53
N ILE A 75 -2.10 -5.01 4.25
CA ILE A 75 -2.06 -3.56 4.39
C ILE A 75 -2.44 -3.18 5.81
N THR A 76 -1.99 -2.01 6.26
CA THR A 76 -2.46 -1.38 7.50
C THR A 76 -3.08 -0.04 7.13
N ILE A 77 -4.32 0.18 7.57
CA ILE A 77 -5.01 1.47 7.45
C ILE A 77 -4.80 2.20 8.78
N ARG A 78 -4.29 3.43 8.74
CA ARG A 78 -4.06 4.24 9.94
C ARG A 78 -4.92 5.50 9.92
N LEU A 79 -5.41 5.86 11.09
CA LEU A 79 -6.17 7.07 11.37
C LEU A 79 -5.37 8.00 12.27
N TYR A 80 -5.43 9.28 11.96
CA TYR A 80 -4.73 10.36 12.64
C TYR A 80 -5.69 11.48 13.08
N PRO A 81 -5.28 12.33 14.04
CA PRO A 81 -6.04 13.52 14.42
C PRO A 81 -6.36 14.42 13.22
N GLY A 82 -7.53 15.09 13.27
CA GLY A 82 -7.98 15.95 12.18
C GLY A 82 -8.52 15.20 10.96
N LYS A 83 -9.04 13.98 11.15
CA LYS A 83 -9.60 13.12 10.08
C LYS A 83 -8.59 12.91 8.94
N LYS A 84 -7.37 12.53 9.29
CA LYS A 84 -6.35 12.17 8.30
C LYS A 84 -6.13 10.67 8.29
N TYR A 85 -5.85 10.10 7.12
CA TYR A 85 -5.59 8.67 7.00
C TYR A 85 -4.39 8.41 6.09
N ASN A 86 -3.76 7.26 6.28
CA ASN A 86 -2.91 6.67 5.24
C ASN A 86 -3.18 5.16 5.18
N GLY A 87 -2.73 4.55 4.09
CA GLY A 87 -2.71 3.10 3.93
C GLY A 87 -1.30 2.68 3.56
N LYS A 88 -0.62 1.95 4.45
CA LYS A 88 0.72 1.44 4.16
C LYS A 88 0.65 0.03 3.56
N PRO A 89 1.40 -0.25 2.49
CA PRO A 89 1.65 -1.63 2.07
C PRO A 89 2.31 -2.39 3.23
N HIS A 90 2.03 -3.70 3.31
CA HIS A 90 2.50 -4.64 4.34
C HIS A 90 3.88 -4.32 4.95
N ASP A 91 4.03 -4.61 6.25
CA ASP A 91 5.36 -4.57 6.87
C ASP A 91 6.30 -5.57 6.18
N THR A 92 7.40 -5.06 5.66
CA THR A 92 8.48 -5.81 5.00
C THR A 92 9.01 -6.94 5.89
N GLU A 93 9.06 -6.74 7.21
CA GLU A 93 9.51 -7.76 8.18
C GLU A 93 8.48 -8.88 8.38
N LEU A 94 7.24 -8.73 7.91
CA LEU A 94 6.18 -9.74 8.06
C LEU A 94 5.84 -10.43 6.73
N CYS A 95 6.04 -9.76 5.61
CA CYS A 95 5.71 -10.33 4.30
C CYS A 95 6.77 -11.31 3.79
N GLU A 96 6.35 -12.54 3.49
CA GLU A 96 7.21 -13.59 2.90
C GLU A 96 7.79 -13.19 1.54
N GLY A 97 7.03 -12.43 0.74
CA GLY A 97 7.49 -11.88 -0.53
C GLY A 97 8.64 -10.88 -0.35
N CYS A 98 8.50 -9.92 0.57
CA CYS A 98 9.57 -8.99 0.94
C CYS A 98 10.78 -9.70 1.53
N LYS A 99 10.57 -10.66 2.44
CA LYS A 99 11.65 -11.49 3.02
C LYS A 99 12.41 -12.25 1.93
N ALA A 100 11.72 -12.69 0.89
CA ALA A 100 12.29 -13.37 -0.27
C ALA A 100 12.76 -12.42 -1.39
N GLY A 101 12.71 -11.10 -1.20
CA GLY A 101 13.12 -10.11 -2.20
C GLY A 101 12.23 -10.02 -3.46
N ARG A 102 10.98 -10.49 -3.38
CA ARG A 102 10.04 -10.60 -4.50
C ARG A 102 9.01 -9.46 -4.57
N CYS A 103 8.81 -8.72 -3.49
CA CYS A 103 7.98 -7.54 -3.49
C CYS A 103 8.82 -6.35 -3.97
N SER A 104 8.93 -6.17 -5.29
CA SER A 104 9.28 -4.87 -5.85
C SER A 104 8.13 -3.94 -5.46
N GLY A 105 8.39 -2.93 -4.62
CA GLY A 105 7.41 -1.84 -4.46
C GLY A 105 7.01 -1.40 -5.85
N PHE A 106 5.70 -1.28 -6.12
CA PHE A 106 5.11 -0.96 -7.43
C PHE A 106 5.92 0.17 -8.09
N GLY A 107 6.93 -0.22 -8.86
CA GLY A 107 7.89 0.65 -9.51
C GLY A 107 7.38 0.81 -10.91
N GLU A 108 6.98 2.04 -11.22
CA GLU A 108 6.74 2.56 -12.55
C GLU A 108 5.75 1.73 -13.38
N LEU A 109 4.50 2.21 -13.39
CA LEU A 109 3.69 2.09 -14.60
C LEU A 109 4.55 2.67 -15.73
N GLY A 110 5.18 1.79 -16.51
CA GLY A 110 5.69 2.13 -17.82
C GLY A 110 4.52 2.67 -18.61
N GLU A 111 4.58 3.95 -18.92
CA GLU A 111 3.87 4.54 -20.04
C GLU A 111 4.50 3.94 -21.30
N GLU A 112 3.84 2.95 -21.91
CA GLU A 112 3.85 2.69 -23.36
C GLU A 112 2.49 2.11 -23.79
#